data_AF-A0A1X7TP71-F1
#
_entry.id   AF-A0A1X7TP71-F1
#
_cell.length_a   1.000
_cell.length_b   1.000
_cell.length_c   1.000
_cell.angle_alpha   90.00
_cell.angle_beta   90.00
_cell.angle_gamma   90.00
#
_symmetry.space_group_name_H-M   'P 1'
#
loop_
_entity.id
_entity.type
_entity.pdbx_description
1 polymer ?
#
loop_
_entity_poly.entity_id
_entity_poly.type
_entity_poly.pdbx_seq_one_letter_code
_entity_poly.pdbx_strand_id
1 'polypeptide(L)'
;MGKKRFYWLGYERAVEHFVKSCRVCQLQKSPNPTTATPVGETKSFYPFEWLSWDITGPLPVTDKGNCYTSVVTDKFTKWVEAFPLQAIDSVTLTMVLVDEIVCQYSFPTNLQSDQGANLCNQVIDQLCKLLCISRKQT
;
A
#
# COMPACT_ATOMS: atom_id res chain seq x y z
N MET A 1 20.62 11.09 -30.57
CA MET A 1 21.13 10.65 -31.88
C MET A 1 21.55 11.84 -32.76
N GLY A 2 22.35 12.80 -32.24
CA GLY A 2 22.68 14.06 -32.96
C GLY A 2 24.16 14.48 -32.95
N LYS A 3 24.93 14.10 -31.92
CA LYS A 3 26.36 14.48 -31.79
C LYS A 3 27.30 13.86 -32.82
N LYS A 4 26.90 12.80 -33.53
CA LYS A 4 27.82 12.06 -34.42
C LYS A 4 28.10 12.76 -35.76
N ARG A 5 27.38 13.84 -36.11
CA ARG A 5 27.45 14.45 -37.46
C ARG A 5 27.56 15.97 -37.50
N PHE A 6 27.33 16.67 -36.39
CA PHE A 6 27.36 18.14 -36.37
C PHE A 6 27.89 18.66 -35.04
N TYR A 7 28.79 19.64 -35.09
CA TYR A 7 29.33 20.35 -33.94
C TYR A 7 29.42 21.86 -34.26
N TRP A 8 28.87 22.69 -33.38
CA TRP A 8 29.07 24.13 -33.40
C TRP A 8 29.05 24.67 -31.96
N LEU A 9 29.66 25.84 -31.75
CA LEU A 9 29.78 26.46 -30.43
C LEU A 9 28.37 26.71 -29.86
N GLY A 10 28.07 26.12 -28.70
CA GLY A 10 26.75 26.26 -28.06
C GLY A 10 25.67 25.27 -28.50
N TYR A 11 26.01 24.28 -29.34
CA TYR A 11 25.11 23.19 -29.75
C TYR A 11 24.31 22.60 -28.59
N GLU A 12 25.00 22.23 -27.50
CA GLU A 12 24.37 21.57 -26.36
C GLU A 12 23.34 22.47 -25.67
N ARG A 13 23.66 23.76 -25.50
CA ARG A 13 22.75 24.75 -24.90
C ARG A 13 21.52 24.98 -25.77
N ALA A 14 21.68 25.01 -27.08
CA ALA A 14 20.56 25.17 -28.02
C ALA A 14 19.63 23.95 -27.99
N VAL A 15 20.19 22.74 -27.96
CA VAL A 15 19.41 21.50 -27.82
C VAL A 15 18.69 21.46 -26.48
N GLU A 16 19.37 21.81 -25.39
CA GLU A 16 18.76 21.87 -24.06
C GLU A 16 17.60 22.87 -24.00
N HIS A 17 17.80 24.08 -24.54
CA HIS A 17 16.75 25.08 -24.62
C HIS A 17 15.56 24.59 -25.45
N PHE A 18 15.81 23.97 -26.61
CA PHE A 18 14.76 23.44 -27.47
C PHE A 18 13.95 22.33 -26.77
N VAL A 19 14.62 21.40 -26.08
CA VAL A 19 13.94 20.33 -25.34
C VAL A 19 13.13 20.89 -24.17
N LYS A 20 13.63 21.94 -23.50
CA LYS A 20 12.92 22.65 -22.43
C LYS A 20 11.68 23.41 -22.92
N SER A 21 11.72 23.99 -24.12
CA SER A 21 10.59 24.74 -24.70
C SER A 21 9.61 23.85 -25.49
N CYS A 22 10.03 22.66 -25.91
CA CYS A 22 9.19 21.75 -26.68
C CYS A 22 8.08 21.13 -25.81
N ARG A 23 6.83 21.52 -26.08
CA ARG A 23 5.64 21.01 -25.38
C ARG A 23 5.53 19.49 -25.42
N VAL A 24 5.80 18.86 -26.56
CA VAL A 24 5.74 17.39 -26.70
C VAL A 24 6.77 16.72 -25.80
N CYS A 25 8.00 17.23 -25.76
CA CYS A 25 9.05 16.72 -24.89
C CYS A 25 8.71 16.93 -23.41
N GLN A 26 8.13 18.07 -23.04
CA GLN A 26 7.72 18.34 -21.66
C GLN A 26 6.56 17.43 -21.21
N LEU A 27 5.61 17.13 -22.09
CA LEU A 27 4.47 16.25 -21.77
C LEU A 27 4.86 14.76 -21.71
N GLN A 28 5.83 14.32 -22.51
CA GLN A 28 6.29 12.93 -22.51
C GLN A 28 7.37 12.64 -21.46
N LYS A 29 8.06 13.67 -20.96
CA LYS A 29 9.08 13.48 -19.94
C LYS A 29 8.39 13.18 -18.60
N SER A 30 8.57 11.96 -18.10
CA SER A 30 8.20 11.62 -16.73
C SER A 30 8.85 12.65 -15.80
N PRO A 31 8.11 13.19 -14.80
CA PRO A 31 8.72 14.05 -13.80
C PRO A 31 9.94 13.33 -13.22
N ASN A 32 11.06 14.04 -13.06
CA ASN A 32 12.16 13.51 -12.27
C ASN A 32 11.54 13.07 -10.94
N PRO A 33 11.82 11.86 -10.44
CA PRO A 33 11.42 11.50 -9.09
C PRO A 33 12.21 12.43 -8.16
N THR A 34 11.64 13.60 -7.87
CA THR A 34 11.98 14.39 -6.71
C THR A 34 11.81 13.40 -5.58
N THR A 35 12.93 12.99 -5.00
CA THR A 35 13.05 12.07 -3.85
C THR A 35 11.73 12.01 -3.10
N ALA A 36 10.98 10.92 -3.30
CA ALA A 36 9.81 10.65 -2.48
C ALA A 36 10.31 10.80 -1.04
N THR A 37 9.76 11.79 -0.32
CA THR A 37 10.02 11.92 1.10
C THR A 37 9.76 10.54 1.68
N PRO A 38 10.72 9.92 2.39
CA PRO A 38 10.47 8.63 3.00
C PRO A 38 9.20 8.81 3.83
N VAL A 39 8.14 8.07 3.47
CA VAL A 39 6.91 8.05 4.25
C VAL A 39 7.37 7.71 5.66
N GLY A 40 7.20 8.66 6.58
CA GLY A 40 7.85 8.60 7.88
C GLY A 40 7.62 7.24 8.51
N GLU A 41 8.71 6.56 8.87
CA GLU A 41 8.63 5.24 9.49
C GLU A 41 7.73 5.36 10.71
N THR A 42 6.58 4.74 10.60
CA THR A 42 5.68 4.54 11.70
C THR A 42 6.40 3.69 12.75
N LYS A 43 6.77 4.29 13.88
CA LYS A 43 7.44 3.57 14.98
C LYS A 43 6.40 2.79 15.79
N SER A 44 6.65 1.50 15.94
CA SER A 44 5.99 0.59 16.89
C SER A 44 7.00 0.26 17.99
N PHE A 45 6.58 0.21 19.24
CA PHE A 45 7.43 0.03 20.42
C PHE A 45 7.36 -1.38 21.01
N TYR A 46 6.25 -2.10 20.81
CA TYR A 46 6.07 -3.48 21.27
C TYR A 46 5.32 -4.33 20.23
N PRO A 47 5.45 -5.68 20.29
CA PRO A 47 4.73 -6.59 19.39
C PRO A 47 3.22 -6.34 19.43
N PHE A 48 2.58 -6.43 18.27
CA PHE A 48 1.13 -6.27 18.11
C PHE A 48 0.55 -4.90 18.48
N GLU A 49 1.39 -3.89 18.77
CA GLU A 49 0.90 -2.52 18.96
C GLU A 49 0.27 -1.95 17.68
N TRP A 50 0.93 -2.19 16.55
CA TRP A 50 0.56 -1.63 15.25
C TRP A 50 0.59 -2.69 14.17
N LEU A 51 -0.59 -3.04 13.69
CA LEU A 51 -0.76 -3.99 12.59
C LEU A 51 -1.02 -3.26 11.28
N SER A 52 -0.45 -3.79 10.20
CA SER A 52 -0.80 -3.44 8.83
C SER A 52 -1.65 -4.57 8.26
N TRP A 53 -2.79 -4.23 7.67
CA TRP A 53 -3.74 -5.18 7.12
C TRP A 53 -3.99 -4.87 5.65
N ASP A 54 -3.73 -5.84 4.79
CA ASP A 54 -3.82 -5.72 3.34
C ASP A 54 -4.59 -6.92 2.76
N ILE A 55 -5.24 -6.75 1.62
CA ILE A 55 -5.94 -7.81 0.91
C ILE A 55 -5.48 -7.83 -0.54
N THR A 56 -4.92 -8.95 -0.95
CA THR A 56 -4.47 -9.15 -2.34
C THR A 56 -5.44 -10.03 -3.12
N GLY A 57 -5.78 -9.61 -4.33
CA GLY A 57 -6.48 -10.41 -5.33
C GLY A 57 -7.29 -9.57 -6.33
N PRO A 58 -8.09 -10.21 -7.19
CA PRO A 58 -8.33 -11.66 -7.25
C PRO A 58 -7.11 -12.46 -7.77
N LEU A 59 -6.89 -13.62 -7.18
CA LEU A 59 -5.85 -14.62 -7.49
C LEU A 59 -6.50 -15.84 -8.19
N PRO A 60 -5.70 -16.74 -8.80
CA PRO A 60 -6.21 -18.01 -9.32
C PRO A 60 -6.98 -18.78 -8.24
N VAL A 61 -8.16 -19.27 -8.61
CA VAL A 61 -9.05 -19.96 -7.70
C VAL A 61 -8.45 -21.30 -7.29
N THR A 62 -8.32 -21.53 -5.99
CA THR A 62 -7.89 -22.83 -5.44
C THR A 62 -9.02 -23.85 -5.46
N ASP A 63 -8.73 -25.14 -5.26
CA ASP A 63 -9.75 -26.20 -5.15
C ASP A 63 -10.81 -25.92 -4.06
N LYS A 64 -10.44 -25.13 -3.05
CA LYS A 64 -11.33 -24.70 -1.97
C LYS A 64 -12.11 -23.41 -2.28
N GLY A 65 -12.02 -22.89 -3.50
CA GLY A 65 -12.73 -21.68 -3.92
C GLY A 65 -12.08 -20.37 -3.46
N ASN A 66 -10.93 -20.40 -2.79
CA ASN A 66 -10.24 -19.17 -2.37
C ASN A 66 -9.65 -18.45 -3.57
N CYS A 67 -9.88 -17.14 -3.64
CA CYS A 67 -9.39 -16.27 -4.70
C CYS A 67 -8.83 -14.94 -4.19
N TYR A 68 -8.75 -14.75 -2.87
CA TYR A 68 -8.11 -13.60 -2.24
C TYR A 68 -7.22 -14.06 -1.08
N THR A 69 -6.30 -13.19 -0.66
CA THR A 69 -5.47 -13.42 0.52
C THR A 69 -5.46 -12.16 1.38
N SER A 70 -5.90 -12.28 2.63
CA SER A 70 -5.78 -11.25 3.65
C SER A 70 -4.45 -11.41 4.38
N VAL A 71 -3.63 -10.36 4.41
CA VAL A 71 -2.31 -10.36 5.01
C VAL A 71 -2.27 -9.38 6.17
N VAL A 72 -1.92 -9.87 7.36
CA VAL A 72 -1.73 -9.06 8.57
C VAL A 72 -0.25 -9.07 8.91
N THR A 73 0.33 -7.90 9.09
CA THR A 73 1.75 -7.72 9.41
C THR A 73 1.92 -6.91 10.68
N ASP A 74 2.60 -7.46 11.68
CA ASP A 74 3.06 -6.71 12.84
C ASP A 74 4.24 -5.82 12.47
N LYS A 75 4.09 -4.51 12.69
CA LYS A 75 5.13 -3.54 12.33
C LYS A 75 6.37 -3.64 13.20
N PHE A 76 6.24 -4.12 14.43
CA PHE A 76 7.37 -4.24 15.36
C PHE A 76 8.23 -5.46 15.03
N THR A 77 7.65 -6.66 15.10
CA THR A 77 8.39 -7.92 14.88
C THR A 77 8.62 -8.26 13.41
N LYS A 78 7.89 -7.60 12.50
CA LYS A 78 7.78 -7.99 11.07
C LYS A 78 7.16 -9.37 10.87
N TRP A 79 6.44 -9.89 11.87
CA TRP A 79 5.65 -11.11 11.72
C TRP A 79 4.51 -10.85 10.72
N VAL A 80 4.41 -11.71 9.71
CA VAL A 80 3.35 -11.73 8.70
C VAL A 80 2.52 -12.99 8.84
N GLU A 81 1.20 -12.83 8.78
CA GLU A 81 0.24 -13.93 8.68
C GLU A 81 -0.70 -13.69 7.49
N ALA A 82 -1.02 -14.76 6.75
CA ALA A 82 -1.78 -14.70 5.53
C ALA A 82 -2.95 -15.70 5.57
N PHE A 83 -4.16 -15.18 5.38
CA PHE A 83 -5.41 -15.93 5.44
C PHE A 83 -6.05 -16.00 4.06
N PRO A 84 -6.32 -17.20 3.54
CA PRO A 84 -7.00 -17.35 2.25
C PRO A 84 -8.49 -17.02 2.39
N LEU A 85 -9.03 -16.29 1.43
CA LEU A 85 -10.42 -15.82 1.41
C LEU A 85 -11.11 -16.22 0.11
N GLN A 86 -12.38 -16.63 0.20
CA GLN A 86 -13.25 -16.90 -0.96
C GLN A 86 -13.92 -15.63 -1.48
N ALA A 87 -14.20 -14.67 -0.60
CA ALA A 87 -14.85 -13.42 -0.91
C ALA A 87 -14.31 -12.31 -0.01
N ILE A 88 -14.46 -11.07 -0.46
CA ILE A 88 -14.11 -9.89 0.34
C ILE A 88 -15.40 -9.21 0.81
N ASP A 89 -16.03 -9.81 1.82
CA ASP A 89 -17.21 -9.25 2.48
C ASP A 89 -16.89 -8.85 3.93
N SER A 90 -17.73 -7.98 4.50
CA SER A 90 -17.55 -7.46 5.85
C SER A 90 -17.51 -8.53 6.93
N VAL A 91 -18.30 -9.61 6.76
CA VAL A 91 -18.44 -10.64 7.80
C VAL A 91 -17.17 -11.47 7.82
N THR A 92 -16.74 -11.94 6.66
CA THR A 92 -15.48 -12.68 6.47
C THR A 92 -14.29 -11.89 7.00
N LEU A 93 -14.19 -10.60 6.68
CA LEU A 93 -13.09 -9.75 7.17
C LEU A 93 -13.15 -9.51 8.68
N THR A 94 -14.35 -9.36 9.24
CA THR A 94 -14.54 -9.23 10.69
C THR A 94 -14.11 -10.51 11.40
N MET A 95 -14.47 -11.69 10.88
CA MET A 95 -14.05 -12.98 11.42
C MET A 95 -12.53 -13.09 11.41
N VAL A 96 -11.84 -12.75 10.31
CA VAL A 96 -10.38 -12.75 10.28
C VAL A 96 -9.78 -11.82 11.34
N LEU A 97 -10.28 -10.58 11.45
CA LEU A 97 -9.74 -9.64 12.44
C LEU A 97 -9.98 -10.10 13.89
N VAL A 98 -11.16 -10.64 14.18
CA VAL A 98 -11.51 -11.03 15.55
C VAL A 98 -10.93 -12.39 15.90
N ASP A 99 -11.27 -13.42 15.13
CA ASP A 99 -10.99 -14.81 15.47
C ASP A 99 -9.51 -15.15 15.26
N GLU A 100 -8.90 -14.67 14.17
CA GLU A 100 -7.52 -15.03 13.84
C GLU A 100 -6.50 -14.08 14.47
N ILE A 101 -6.85 -12.80 14.68
CA ILE A 101 -5.88 -11.82 15.22
C ILE A 101 -6.14 -11.50 16.70
N VAL A 102 -7.31 -10.95 17.02
CA VAL A 102 -7.60 -10.44 18.36
C VAL A 102 -7.70 -11.56 19.39
N CYS A 103 -8.40 -12.64 19.06
CA CYS A 103 -8.60 -13.78 19.96
C CYS A 103 -7.34 -14.62 20.15
N GLN A 104 -6.45 -14.71 19.16
CA GLN A 104 -5.24 -15.53 19.26
C GLN A 104 -4.05 -14.79 19.87
N TYR A 105 -3.87 -13.50 19.53
CA TYR A 105 -2.65 -12.78 19.89
C TYR A 105 -2.90 -11.68 20.91
N SER A 106 -3.53 -10.58 20.51
CA SER A 106 -3.86 -9.45 21.40
C SER A 106 -4.68 -8.39 20.67
N PHE A 107 -5.16 -7.41 21.43
CA PHE A 107 -5.83 -6.22 20.90
C PHE A 107 -4.79 -5.20 20.41
N PRO A 108 -4.71 -4.92 19.11
CA PRO A 108 -3.78 -3.91 18.61
C PRO A 108 -4.24 -2.50 18.98
N THR A 109 -3.30 -1.61 19.23
CA THR A 109 -3.63 -0.19 19.47
C THR A 109 -3.94 0.52 18.16
N ASN A 110 -3.19 0.20 17.09
CA ASN A 110 -3.35 0.78 15.78
C ASN A 110 -3.52 -0.29 14.71
N LEU A 111 -4.51 -0.10 13.84
CA LEU A 111 -4.71 -0.92 12.65
C LEU A 111 -4.59 -0.02 11.42
N GLN A 112 -3.53 -0.22 10.64
CA GLN A 112 -3.38 0.41 9.35
C GLN A 112 -3.98 -0.50 8.28
N SER A 113 -4.90 0.04 7.48
CA SER A 113 -5.39 -0.60 6.27
C SER A 113 -5.10 0.28 5.07
N ASP A 114 -4.84 -0.29 3.91
CA ASP A 114 -4.86 0.47 2.67
C ASP A 114 -6.30 0.91 2.33
N GLN A 115 -6.45 1.98 1.55
CA GLN A 115 -7.75 2.54 1.15
C GLN A 115 -8.56 1.65 0.17
N GLY A 116 -8.24 0.35 0.06
CA GLY A 116 -9.08 -0.58 -0.69
C GLY A 116 -10.52 -0.50 -0.19
N ALA A 117 -11.47 -0.26 -1.09
CA ALA A 117 -12.90 -0.12 -0.75
C ALA A 117 -13.43 -1.29 0.11
N ASN A 118 -12.82 -2.45 -0.08
CA ASN A 118 -12.99 -3.69 0.65
C ASN A 118 -12.77 -3.58 2.16
N LEU A 119 -11.73 -2.85 2.59
CA LEU A 119 -11.44 -2.63 4.00
C LEU A 119 -12.22 -1.43 4.53
N CYS A 120 -12.57 -0.45 3.71
CA CYS A 120 -13.37 0.73 4.07
C CYS A 120 -14.87 0.42 4.29
N ASN A 121 -15.16 -0.57 5.12
CA ASN A 121 -16.53 -0.95 5.48
C ASN A 121 -16.93 -0.37 6.86
N GLN A 122 -18.16 0.16 6.95
CA GLN A 122 -18.73 0.68 8.20
C GLN A 122 -18.73 -0.36 9.34
N VAL A 123 -18.89 -1.64 9.02
CA VAL A 123 -18.87 -2.72 10.00
C VAL A 123 -17.49 -2.83 10.66
N ILE A 124 -16.42 -2.79 9.86
CA ILE A 124 -15.04 -2.83 10.36
C ILE A 124 -14.74 -1.59 11.19
N ASP A 125 -15.22 -0.42 10.77
CA ASP A 125 -15.06 0.82 11.54
C ASP A 125 -15.77 0.77 12.89
N GLN A 126 -17.00 0.25 12.93
CA GLN A 126 -17.73 0.07 14.18
C GLN A 126 -17.07 -0.96 15.10
N LEU A 127 -16.60 -2.08 14.53
CA LEU A 127 -15.85 -3.08 15.27
C LEU A 127 -14.57 -2.48 15.88
N CYS A 128 -13.77 -1.75 15.09
CA CYS A 128 -12.55 -1.11 15.61
C CYS A 128 -12.88 -0.15 16.76
N LYS A 129 -13.99 0.60 16.68
CA LYS A 129 -14.46 1.46 17.78
C LYS A 129 -14.83 0.67 19.03
N LEU A 130 -15.53 -0.45 18.89
CA LEU A 130 -15.92 -1.31 20.01
C LEU A 130 -14.71 -1.96 20.69
N LEU A 131 -13.69 -2.31 19.90
CA LEU A 131 -12.45 -2.93 20.38
C LEU A 131 -11.38 -1.91 20.81
N CYS A 132 -11.70 -0.61 20.79
CA CYS A 132 -10.77 0.48 21.09
C CYS A 132 -9.50 0.50 20.20
N ILE A 133 -9.63 0.03 18.95
CA ILE A 133 -8.55 0.00 17.96
C ILE A 133 -8.57 1.29 17.15
N SER A 134 -7.44 2.00 17.12
CA SER A 134 -7.27 3.22 16.31
C SER A 134 -6.99 2.86 14.85
N ARG A 135 -7.97 3.05 13.98
CA ARG A 135 -7.82 2.76 12.56
C ARG A 135 -7.16 3.91 11.80
N LYS A 136 -6.18 3.58 10.96
CA LYS A 136 -5.53 4.52 10.03
C LYS A 136 -5.67 4.00 8.60
N GLN A 137 -6.18 4.85 7.70
CA GLN A 137 -6.30 4.53 6.28
C GLN A 137 -5.20 5.27 5.53
N THR A 138 -4.45 4.56 4.68
CA THR A 138 -3.43 5.13 3.78
C THR A 138 -3.87 5.11 2.35
#